data_AF-A0A6M0CC85-F1
#
_entry.id   AF-A0A6M0CC85-F1
#
_cell.length_a   1.000
_cell.length_b   1.000
_cell.length_c   1.000
_cell.angle_alpha   90.00
_cell.angle_beta   90.00
_cell.angle_gamma   90.00
#
_symmetry.space_group_name_H-M   'P 1'
#
loop_
_entity.id
_entity.type
_entity.pdbx_description
1 polymer ?
#
loop_
_entity_poly.entity_id
_entity_poly.type
_entity_poly.pdbx_seq_one_letter_code
_entity_poly.pdbx_strand_id
1 'polypeptide(L)'
;MDVAALEEMPLDALQTVVQDLKRDLEKNARFVSSQEEELTLQQQDIDALKQKIAAASEYDRLQLETELSDEQESYRMLNETLVGQRRNVQEREAILHRHEAVLARRQGLPSPSGIGSGIDLSPALGKVEQLYGQLSSEVDALRQQVEELEHTIATQEGTLQQQEEEVQQQKNALLEQEQGIGDKRLAAAEMWGKVNIYQELLQSTQDILNGLRDKCSEMEELAAQSQTVVQEQSQSVMELQNAINTLTADAAPQLAAS
;
A
#
# COMPACT_ATOMS: atom_id res chain seq x y z
N MET A 1 -30.04 7.35 -49.89
CA MET A 1 -30.07 6.44 -51.07
C MET A 1 -31.40 6.60 -51.77
N ASP A 2 -31.37 6.61 -53.11
CA ASP A 2 -32.52 6.91 -53.95
C ASP A 2 -33.26 5.63 -54.35
N VAL A 3 -34.52 5.50 -53.91
CA VAL A 3 -35.39 4.36 -54.23
C VAL A 3 -35.71 4.31 -55.72
N ALA A 4 -35.75 5.48 -56.38
CA ALA A 4 -36.02 5.58 -57.81
C ALA A 4 -34.97 4.83 -58.64
N ALA A 5 -33.69 4.90 -58.24
CA ALA A 5 -32.60 4.19 -58.91
C ALA A 5 -32.72 2.66 -58.79
N LEU A 6 -33.33 2.14 -57.71
CA LEU A 6 -33.58 0.70 -57.52
C LEU A 6 -34.78 0.20 -58.33
N GLU A 7 -35.77 1.07 -58.56
CA GLU A 7 -36.93 0.77 -59.40
C GLU A 7 -36.58 0.76 -60.90
N GLU A 8 -35.62 1.59 -61.33
CA GLU A 8 -35.16 1.68 -62.73
C GLU A 8 -34.13 0.59 -63.12
N MET A 9 -33.47 -0.05 -62.15
CA MET A 9 -32.47 -1.10 -62.41
C MET A 9 -33.07 -2.33 -63.12
N PRO A 10 -32.35 -3.08 -63.99
CA PRO A 10 -32.83 -4.35 -64.50
C PRO A 10 -33.14 -5.35 -63.36
N LEU A 11 -34.20 -6.16 -63.51
CA LEU A 11 -34.67 -7.07 -62.45
C LEU A 11 -33.58 -8.10 -62.05
N ASP A 12 -32.90 -8.68 -63.02
CA ASP A 12 -31.81 -9.65 -62.80
C ASP A 12 -30.62 -9.01 -62.05
N ALA A 13 -30.34 -7.73 -62.35
CA ALA A 13 -29.28 -6.98 -61.66
C ALA A 13 -29.66 -6.69 -60.20
N LEU A 14 -30.91 -6.29 -59.95
CA LEU A 14 -31.41 -6.07 -58.58
C LEU A 14 -31.40 -7.38 -57.77
N GLN A 15 -31.75 -8.49 -58.39
CA GLN A 15 -31.75 -9.81 -57.76
C GLN A 15 -30.33 -10.28 -57.41
N THR A 16 -29.36 -10.02 -58.29
CA THR A 16 -27.93 -10.27 -58.02
C THR A 16 -27.44 -9.42 -56.85
N VAL A 17 -27.75 -8.12 -56.84
CA VAL A 17 -27.37 -7.20 -55.76
C VAL A 17 -27.95 -7.65 -54.41
N VAL A 18 -29.22 -8.06 -54.36
CA VAL A 18 -29.84 -8.59 -53.13
C VAL A 18 -29.13 -9.86 -52.67
N GLN A 19 -28.76 -10.76 -53.58
CA GLN A 19 -28.06 -12.00 -53.25
C GLN A 19 -26.64 -11.74 -52.71
N ASP A 20 -25.91 -10.80 -53.31
CA ASP A 20 -24.59 -10.39 -52.86
C ASP A 20 -24.66 -9.74 -51.47
N LEU A 21 -25.62 -8.82 -51.27
CA LEU A 21 -25.86 -8.18 -49.97
C LEU A 21 -26.19 -9.21 -48.87
N LYS A 22 -26.99 -10.24 -49.18
CA LYS A 22 -27.28 -11.34 -48.25
C LYS A 22 -26.02 -12.09 -47.85
N ARG A 23 -25.21 -12.48 -48.83
CA ARG A 23 -23.99 -13.25 -48.58
C ARG A 23 -23.00 -12.46 -47.73
N ASP A 24 -22.83 -11.18 -48.05
CA ASP A 24 -21.93 -10.30 -47.32
C ASP A 24 -22.43 -10.00 -45.91
N LEU A 25 -23.74 -9.81 -45.72
CA LEU A 25 -24.34 -9.63 -44.41
C LEU A 25 -24.17 -10.89 -43.55
N GLU A 26 -24.45 -12.07 -44.10
CA GLU A 26 -24.29 -13.35 -43.39
C GLU A 26 -22.85 -13.57 -42.94
N LYS A 27 -21.87 -13.28 -43.83
CA LYS A 27 -20.46 -13.38 -43.49
C LYS A 27 -20.06 -12.43 -42.36
N ASN A 28 -20.50 -11.17 -42.43
CA ASN A 28 -20.18 -10.16 -41.41
C ASN A 28 -20.86 -10.48 -40.08
N ALA A 29 -22.12 -10.90 -40.11
CA ALA A 29 -22.87 -11.28 -38.91
C ALA A 29 -22.22 -12.47 -38.19
N ARG A 30 -21.75 -13.49 -38.93
CA ARG A 30 -21.01 -14.62 -38.35
C ARG A 30 -19.69 -14.17 -37.69
N PHE A 31 -18.96 -13.26 -38.33
CA PHE A 31 -17.71 -12.73 -37.78
C PHE A 31 -17.91 -11.87 -36.53
N VAL A 32 -18.98 -11.07 -36.48
CA VAL A 32 -19.36 -10.33 -35.27
C VAL A 32 -19.76 -11.31 -34.18
N SER A 33 -20.59 -12.31 -34.48
CA SER A 33 -21.02 -13.33 -33.53
C SER A 33 -19.85 -14.10 -32.92
N SER A 34 -18.81 -14.44 -33.69
CA SER A 34 -17.63 -15.10 -33.13
C SER A 34 -16.82 -14.21 -32.19
N GLN A 35 -16.71 -12.92 -32.49
CA GLN A 35 -16.04 -11.96 -31.60
C GLN A 35 -16.88 -11.67 -30.34
N GLU A 36 -18.22 -11.73 -30.42
CA GLU A 36 -19.08 -11.64 -29.23
C GLU A 36 -18.91 -12.83 -28.30
N GLU A 37 -18.72 -14.02 -28.86
CA GLU A 37 -18.39 -15.22 -28.09
C GLU A 37 -17.01 -15.09 -27.44
N GLU A 38 -16.00 -14.61 -28.17
CA GLU A 38 -14.67 -14.31 -27.63
C GLU A 38 -14.72 -13.28 -26.49
N LEU A 39 -15.48 -12.20 -26.67
CA LEU A 39 -15.68 -11.18 -25.64
C LEU A 39 -16.32 -11.77 -24.37
N THR A 40 -17.25 -12.72 -24.55
CA THR A 40 -17.88 -13.43 -23.43
C THR A 40 -16.88 -14.32 -22.68
N LEU A 41 -15.99 -15.00 -23.40
CA LEU A 41 -14.92 -15.81 -22.79
C LEU A 41 -13.93 -14.94 -22.03
N GLN A 42 -13.49 -13.82 -22.60
CA GLN A 42 -12.60 -12.86 -21.92
C GLN A 42 -13.21 -12.31 -20.63
N GLN A 43 -14.52 -12.02 -20.62
CA GLN A 43 -15.21 -11.61 -19.40
C GLN A 43 -15.15 -12.69 -18.31
N GLN A 44 -15.30 -13.97 -18.68
CA GLN A 44 -15.19 -15.09 -17.75
C GLN A 44 -13.76 -15.23 -17.21
N ASP A 45 -12.75 -15.01 -18.05
CA ASP A 45 -11.34 -15.05 -17.66
C ASP A 45 -10.99 -13.90 -16.69
N ILE A 46 -11.47 -12.69 -16.95
CA ILE A 46 -11.37 -11.53 -16.05
C ILE A 46 -12.00 -11.86 -14.68
N ASP A 47 -13.21 -12.43 -14.67
CA ASP A 47 -13.89 -12.80 -13.43
C ASP A 47 -13.14 -13.89 -12.66
N ALA A 48 -12.57 -14.86 -13.36
CA ALA A 48 -11.72 -15.90 -12.76
C ALA A 48 -10.42 -15.31 -12.18
N LEU A 49 -9.77 -14.37 -12.87
CA LEU A 49 -8.59 -13.66 -12.38
C LEU A 49 -8.90 -12.86 -11.10
N LYS A 50 -10.02 -12.13 -11.08
CA LYS A 50 -10.48 -11.41 -9.87
C LYS A 50 -10.68 -12.34 -8.69
N GLN A 51 -11.27 -13.52 -8.91
CA GLN A 51 -11.44 -14.53 -7.86
C GLN A 51 -10.09 -15.07 -7.35
N LYS A 52 -9.13 -15.32 -8.25
CA LYS A 52 -7.79 -15.78 -7.87
C LYS A 52 -7.06 -14.71 -7.05
N ILE A 53 -7.11 -13.44 -7.44
CA ILE A 53 -6.52 -12.32 -6.72
C ILE A 53 -7.06 -12.24 -5.28
N ALA A 54 -8.38 -12.40 -5.11
CA ALA A 54 -9.02 -12.35 -3.79
C ALA A 54 -8.56 -13.47 -2.84
N ALA A 55 -8.05 -14.60 -3.38
CA ALA A 55 -7.56 -15.74 -2.61
C ALA A 55 -6.03 -15.86 -2.58
N ALA A 56 -5.32 -14.98 -3.29
CA ALA A 56 -3.87 -15.09 -3.50
C ALA A 56 -3.05 -14.52 -2.33
N SER A 57 -1.80 -15.00 -2.22
CA SER A 57 -0.80 -14.42 -1.33
C SER A 57 -0.31 -13.08 -1.88
N GLU A 58 0.27 -12.22 -1.03
CA GLU A 58 0.74 -10.87 -1.41
C GLU A 58 1.76 -10.87 -2.55
N TYR A 59 2.56 -11.94 -2.67
CA TYR A 59 3.54 -12.12 -3.75
C TYR A 59 2.89 -12.51 -5.09
N ASP A 60 1.92 -13.42 -5.06
CA ASP A 60 1.20 -13.87 -6.28
C ASP A 60 0.21 -12.82 -6.77
N ARG A 61 -0.28 -11.98 -5.85
CA ARG A 61 -1.26 -10.93 -6.12
C ARG A 61 -0.78 -9.91 -7.14
N LEU A 62 0.48 -9.45 -7.04
CA LEU A 62 1.04 -8.46 -7.96
C LEU A 62 1.10 -8.98 -9.42
N GLN A 63 1.48 -10.25 -9.60
CA GLN A 63 1.50 -10.87 -10.93
C GLN A 63 0.07 -10.99 -11.48
N LEU A 64 -0.87 -11.47 -10.67
CA LEU A 64 -2.25 -11.64 -11.09
C LEU A 64 -2.95 -10.30 -11.39
N GLU A 65 -2.62 -9.23 -10.66
CA GLU A 65 -3.12 -7.86 -10.94
C GLU A 65 -2.57 -7.32 -12.27
N THR A 66 -1.33 -7.66 -12.62
CA THR A 66 -0.76 -7.32 -13.93
C THR A 66 -1.50 -8.06 -15.05
N GLU A 67 -1.69 -9.38 -14.90
CA GLU A 67 -2.45 -10.21 -15.86
C GLU A 67 -3.91 -9.73 -16.00
N LEU A 68 -4.54 -9.33 -14.90
CA LEU A 68 -5.90 -8.76 -14.90
C LEU A 68 -5.95 -7.45 -15.70
N SER A 69 -4.96 -6.57 -15.53
CA SER A 69 -4.91 -5.28 -16.23
C SER A 69 -4.79 -5.48 -17.75
N ASP A 70 -3.91 -6.38 -18.19
CA ASP A 70 -3.72 -6.70 -19.61
C ASP A 70 -5.00 -7.28 -20.23
N GLU A 71 -5.67 -8.20 -19.53
CA GLU A 71 -6.92 -8.81 -20.03
C GLU A 71 -8.08 -7.80 -20.08
N GLN A 72 -8.16 -6.89 -19.11
CA GLN A 72 -9.14 -5.80 -19.11
C GLN A 72 -8.91 -4.81 -20.27
N GLU A 73 -7.66 -4.49 -20.59
CA GLU A 73 -7.33 -3.63 -21.74
C GLU A 73 -7.70 -4.32 -23.07
N SER A 74 -7.37 -5.60 -23.20
CA SER A 74 -7.73 -6.44 -24.35
C SER A 74 -9.25 -6.48 -24.56
N TYR A 75 -10.00 -6.76 -23.50
CA TYR A 75 -11.47 -6.77 -23.51
C TYR A 75 -12.05 -5.42 -23.95
N ARG A 76 -11.53 -4.32 -23.40
CA ARG A 76 -11.99 -2.97 -23.74
C ARG A 76 -11.79 -2.68 -25.23
N MET A 77 -10.60 -2.94 -25.76
CA MET A 77 -10.30 -2.72 -27.17
C MET A 77 -11.22 -3.56 -28.08
N LEU A 78 -11.42 -4.84 -27.75
CA LEU A 78 -12.32 -5.71 -28.52
C LEU A 78 -13.76 -5.19 -28.48
N ASN A 79 -14.27 -4.80 -27.31
CA ASN A 79 -15.63 -4.28 -27.17
C ASN A 79 -15.83 -2.97 -27.95
N GLU A 80 -14.89 -2.03 -27.87
CA GLU A 80 -14.95 -0.75 -28.61
C GLU A 80 -15.04 -0.98 -30.13
N THR A 81 -14.27 -1.93 -30.67
CA THR A 81 -14.34 -2.28 -32.10
C THR A 81 -15.64 -3.00 -32.46
N LEU A 82 -16.12 -3.92 -31.60
CA LEU A 82 -17.37 -4.66 -31.78
C LEU A 82 -18.59 -3.75 -31.86
N VAL A 83 -18.65 -2.66 -31.08
CA VAL A 83 -19.75 -1.69 -31.14
C VAL A 83 -19.89 -1.10 -32.56
N GLY A 84 -18.77 -0.74 -33.20
CA GLY A 84 -18.76 -0.25 -34.58
C GLY A 84 -19.21 -1.33 -35.58
N GLN A 85 -18.76 -2.57 -35.39
CA GLN A 85 -19.11 -3.69 -36.26
C GLN A 85 -20.60 -4.07 -36.15
N ARG A 86 -21.17 -4.10 -34.94
CA ARG A 86 -22.61 -4.32 -34.69
C ARG A 86 -23.47 -3.31 -35.43
N ARG A 87 -23.12 -2.02 -35.30
CA ARG A 87 -23.79 -0.94 -36.02
C ARG A 87 -23.71 -1.14 -37.53
N ASN A 88 -22.55 -1.54 -38.05
CA ASN A 88 -22.38 -1.81 -39.48
C ASN A 88 -23.28 -2.95 -39.98
N VAL A 89 -23.39 -4.05 -39.22
CA VAL A 89 -24.29 -5.16 -39.54
C VAL A 89 -25.74 -4.70 -39.59
N GLN A 90 -26.20 -3.93 -38.60
CA GLN A 90 -27.55 -3.38 -38.56
C GLN A 90 -27.84 -2.43 -39.73
N GLU A 91 -26.90 -1.54 -40.07
CA GLU A 91 -27.04 -0.63 -41.21
C GLU A 91 -27.13 -1.42 -42.54
N ARG A 92 -26.32 -2.47 -42.71
CA ARG A 92 -26.37 -3.34 -43.89
C ARG A 92 -27.64 -4.16 -43.98
N GLU A 93 -28.16 -4.64 -42.85
CA GLU A 93 -29.44 -5.36 -42.77
C GLU A 93 -30.61 -4.45 -43.18
N ALA A 94 -30.63 -3.21 -42.71
CA ALA A 94 -31.63 -2.22 -43.11
C ALA A 94 -31.58 -1.91 -44.62
N ILE A 95 -30.37 -1.81 -45.20
CA ILE A 95 -30.19 -1.66 -46.65
C ILE A 95 -30.73 -2.89 -47.38
N LEU A 96 -30.35 -4.10 -46.96
CA LEU A 96 -30.83 -5.34 -47.57
C LEU A 96 -32.36 -5.41 -47.60
N HIS A 97 -33.02 -5.16 -46.46
CA HIS A 97 -34.49 -5.18 -46.38
C HIS A 97 -35.15 -4.20 -47.35
N ARG A 98 -34.56 -3.02 -47.55
CA ARG A 98 -35.07 -2.05 -48.52
C ARG A 98 -34.96 -2.56 -49.95
N HIS A 99 -33.86 -3.22 -50.30
CA HIS A 99 -33.68 -3.82 -51.62
C HIS A 99 -34.61 -5.03 -51.84
N GLU A 100 -34.81 -5.86 -50.81
CA GLU A 100 -35.77 -6.97 -50.85
C GLU A 100 -37.21 -6.49 -51.06
N ALA A 101 -37.62 -5.42 -50.38
CA ALA A 101 -38.95 -4.84 -50.54
C ALA A 101 -39.20 -4.33 -51.97
N VAL A 102 -38.20 -3.65 -52.57
CA VAL A 102 -38.28 -3.20 -53.98
C VAL A 102 -38.31 -4.40 -54.93
N LEU A 103 -37.46 -5.41 -54.71
CA LEU A 103 -37.42 -6.61 -55.55
C LEU A 103 -38.76 -7.36 -55.51
N ALA A 104 -39.34 -7.56 -54.32
CA ALA A 104 -40.62 -8.24 -54.16
C ALA A 104 -41.78 -7.47 -54.83
N ARG A 105 -41.81 -6.14 -54.66
CA ARG A 105 -42.78 -5.26 -55.34
C ARG A 105 -42.70 -5.39 -56.86
N ARG A 106 -41.49 -5.50 -57.41
CA ARG A 106 -41.25 -5.63 -58.86
C ARG A 106 -41.52 -7.03 -59.40
N GLN A 107 -41.38 -8.06 -58.57
CA GLN A 107 -41.73 -9.44 -58.91
C GLN A 107 -43.23 -9.73 -58.76
N GLY A 108 -44.04 -8.74 -58.36
CA GLY A 108 -45.48 -8.91 -58.14
C GLY A 108 -45.80 -9.82 -56.95
N LEU A 109 -44.80 -10.13 -56.13
CA LEU A 109 -44.97 -10.87 -54.88
C LEU A 109 -45.46 -9.88 -53.81
N PRO A 110 -46.33 -10.31 -52.88
CA PRO A 110 -46.57 -9.52 -51.68
C PRO A 110 -45.21 -9.28 -51.02
N SER A 111 -44.90 -8.02 -50.75
CA SER A 111 -43.65 -7.66 -50.06
C SER A 111 -43.50 -8.55 -48.82
N PRO A 112 -42.30 -9.09 -48.51
CA PRO A 112 -42.10 -9.95 -47.34
C PRO A 112 -42.52 -9.24 -46.04
N SER A 113 -42.45 -7.91 -46.05
CA SER A 113 -43.16 -7.00 -45.16
C SER A 113 -44.58 -6.79 -45.71
N GLY A 114 -45.49 -7.71 -45.41
CA GLY A 114 -46.86 -7.70 -45.92
C GLY A 114 -47.60 -6.40 -45.61
N ILE A 115 -47.68 -5.49 -46.59
CA ILE A 115 -48.56 -4.31 -46.54
C ILE A 115 -49.30 -4.23 -47.87
N GLY A 116 -50.40 -4.98 -47.94
CA GLY A 116 -51.26 -5.06 -49.12
C GLY A 116 -52.71 -5.26 -48.69
N SER A 117 -53.30 -4.27 -48.02
CA SER A 117 -54.74 -3.92 -48.01
C SER A 117 -55.02 -2.86 -46.94
N GLY A 118 -55.42 -1.65 -47.36
CA GLY A 118 -56.36 -0.72 -46.67
C GLY A 118 -56.13 -0.27 -45.22
N ILE A 119 -55.16 -0.80 -44.50
CA ILE A 119 -54.82 -0.38 -43.14
C ILE A 119 -53.69 0.62 -43.28
N ASP A 120 -54.00 1.90 -43.06
CA ASP A 120 -52.97 2.92 -42.93
C ASP A 120 -52.12 2.59 -41.70
N LEU A 121 -50.99 1.93 -41.94
CA LEU A 121 -50.00 1.59 -40.93
C LEU A 121 -49.14 2.81 -40.57
N SER A 122 -49.24 3.94 -41.28
CA SER A 122 -48.49 5.18 -40.98
C SER A 122 -48.58 5.61 -39.51
N PRO A 123 -49.75 5.57 -38.84
CA PRO A 123 -49.82 5.83 -37.39
C PRO A 123 -49.13 4.78 -36.51
N ALA A 124 -49.10 3.51 -36.92
CA ALA A 124 -48.34 2.47 -36.21
C ALA A 124 -46.83 2.60 -36.46
N LEU A 125 -46.43 2.90 -37.70
CA LEU A 125 -45.05 3.15 -38.12
C LEU A 125 -44.48 4.41 -37.47
N GLY A 126 -45.26 5.49 -37.42
CA GLY A 126 -44.87 6.72 -36.71
C GLY A 126 -44.75 6.51 -35.20
N LYS A 127 -45.57 5.64 -34.61
CA LYS A 127 -45.42 5.26 -33.19
C LYS A 127 -44.17 4.40 -32.96
N VAL A 128 -43.85 3.52 -33.90
CA VAL A 128 -42.62 2.72 -33.88
C VAL A 128 -41.39 3.62 -34.05
N GLU A 129 -41.39 4.56 -35.00
CA GLU A 129 -40.32 5.55 -35.17
C GLU A 129 -40.14 6.43 -33.93
N GLN A 130 -41.25 6.85 -33.29
CA GLN A 130 -41.21 7.58 -32.04
C GLN A 130 -40.60 6.74 -30.91
N LEU A 131 -40.98 5.46 -30.79
CA LEU A 131 -40.40 4.55 -29.81
C LEU A 131 -38.92 4.26 -30.09
N TYR A 132 -38.51 4.13 -31.36
CA TYR A 132 -37.11 4.00 -31.74
C TYR A 132 -36.31 5.25 -31.38
N GLY A 133 -36.86 6.45 -31.63
CA GLY A 133 -36.22 7.70 -31.23
C GLY A 133 -36.06 7.83 -29.72
N GLN A 134 -37.10 7.46 -28.95
CA GLN A 134 -37.05 7.44 -27.49
C GLN A 134 -36.03 6.43 -26.97
N LEU A 135 -36.04 5.20 -27.48
CA LEU A 135 -35.11 4.16 -27.09
C LEU A 135 -33.66 4.53 -27.45
N SER A 136 -33.43 5.13 -28.63
CA SER A 136 -32.11 5.64 -29.02
C SER A 136 -31.62 6.70 -28.05
N SER A 137 -32.48 7.66 -27.68
CA SER A 137 -32.13 8.71 -26.72
C SER A 137 -31.85 8.14 -25.32
N GLU A 138 -32.59 7.11 -24.91
CA GLU A 138 -32.37 6.45 -23.63
C GLU A 138 -31.06 5.65 -23.62
N VAL A 139 -30.73 4.98 -24.73
CA VAL A 139 -29.44 4.30 -24.93
C VAL A 139 -28.29 5.31 -24.90
N ASP A 140 -28.41 6.45 -25.55
CA ASP A 140 -27.38 7.49 -25.53
C ASP A 140 -27.19 8.07 -24.13
N ALA A 141 -28.28 8.30 -23.39
CA ALA A 141 -28.22 8.76 -22.01
C ALA A 141 -27.57 7.72 -21.07
N LEU A 142 -27.88 6.44 -21.25
CA LEU A 142 -27.26 5.35 -20.50
C LEU A 142 -25.77 5.23 -20.83
N ARG A 143 -25.38 5.37 -22.10
CA ARG A 143 -23.96 5.38 -22.51
C ARG A 143 -23.20 6.50 -21.83
N GLN A 144 -23.77 7.70 -21.78
CA GLN A 144 -23.15 8.84 -21.11
C GLN A 144 -23.00 8.61 -19.60
N GLN A 145 -24.00 7.99 -18.95
CA GLN A 145 -23.90 7.60 -17.54
C GLN A 145 -22.82 6.54 -17.30
N VAL A 146 -22.68 5.56 -18.20
CA VAL A 146 -21.60 4.56 -18.11
C VAL A 146 -20.23 5.23 -18.21
N GLU A 147 -20.05 6.15 -19.17
CA GLU A 147 -18.78 6.88 -19.34
C GLU A 147 -18.45 7.76 -18.11
N GLU A 148 -19.46 8.39 -17.50
CA GLU A 148 -19.29 9.16 -16.26
C GLU A 148 -18.92 8.26 -15.06
N LEU A 149 -19.53 7.07 -14.97
CA LEU A 149 -19.19 6.08 -13.95
C LEU A 149 -17.77 5.53 -14.13
N GLU A 150 -17.36 5.23 -15.36
CA GLU A 150 -16.01 4.79 -15.69
C GLU A 150 -14.97 5.85 -15.30
N HIS A 151 -15.22 7.13 -15.64
CA HIS A 151 -14.36 8.23 -15.21
C HIS A 151 -14.28 8.35 -13.68
N THR A 152 -15.42 8.18 -12.99
CA THR A 152 -15.47 8.23 -11.53
C THR A 152 -14.67 7.09 -10.90
N ILE A 153 -14.80 5.86 -11.43
CA ILE A 153 -14.02 4.70 -10.99
C ILE A 153 -12.53 4.95 -11.17
N ALA A 154 -12.09 5.38 -12.35
CA ALA A 154 -10.68 5.67 -12.62
C ALA A 154 -10.11 6.74 -11.67
N THR A 155 -10.91 7.76 -11.35
CA THR A 155 -10.51 8.80 -10.38
C THR A 155 -10.39 8.24 -8.96
N GLN A 156 -11.30 7.35 -8.56
CA GLN A 156 -11.27 6.70 -7.25
C GLN A 156 -10.09 5.72 -7.13
N GLU A 157 -9.79 4.95 -8.18
CA GLU A 157 -8.63 4.07 -8.25
C GLU A 157 -7.33 4.85 -8.09
N GLY A 158 -7.16 5.97 -8.80
CA GLY A 158 -6.00 6.84 -8.65
C GLY A 158 -5.87 7.43 -7.23
N THR A 159 -7.00 7.77 -6.61
CA THR A 159 -7.02 8.26 -5.21
C THR A 159 -6.63 7.15 -4.23
N LEU A 160 -7.11 5.92 -4.46
CA LEU A 160 -6.79 4.76 -3.63
C LEU A 160 -5.30 4.43 -3.71
N GLN A 161 -4.73 4.43 -4.91
CA GLN A 161 -3.31 4.19 -5.14
C GLN A 161 -2.44 5.23 -4.41
N GLN A 162 -2.82 6.51 -4.48
CA GLN A 162 -2.11 7.56 -3.73
C GLN A 162 -2.19 7.33 -2.21
N GLN A 163 -3.35 6.94 -1.68
CA GLN A 163 -3.49 6.64 -0.26
C GLN A 163 -2.66 5.42 0.17
N GLU A 164 -2.58 4.39 -0.67
CA GLU A 164 -1.77 3.20 -0.41
C GLU A 164 -0.28 3.53 -0.34
N GLU A 165 0.21 4.37 -1.26
CA GLU A 165 1.58 4.89 -1.22
C GLU A 165 1.85 5.73 0.04
N GLU A 166 0.93 6.61 0.43
CA GLU A 166 1.05 7.42 1.65
C GLU A 166 1.09 6.54 2.91
N VAL A 167 0.23 5.53 3.01
CA VAL A 167 0.22 4.56 4.13
C VAL A 167 1.53 3.78 4.17
N GLN A 168 2.04 3.33 3.03
CA GLN A 168 3.30 2.60 2.98
C GLN A 168 4.49 3.47 3.42
N GLN A 169 4.53 4.75 3.01
CA GLN A 169 5.53 5.71 3.48
C GLN A 169 5.44 5.94 5.00
N GLN A 170 4.23 6.11 5.53
CA GLN A 170 4.03 6.28 6.98
C GLN A 170 4.47 5.05 7.76
N LYS A 171 4.17 3.85 7.27
CA LYS A 171 4.61 2.58 7.87
C LYS A 171 6.13 2.48 7.92
N ASN A 172 6.81 2.82 6.83
CA ASN A 172 8.27 2.81 6.77
C ASN A 172 8.88 3.82 7.77
N ALA A 173 8.34 5.03 7.83
CA ALA A 173 8.79 6.05 8.78
C ALA A 173 8.59 5.61 10.24
N LEU A 174 7.48 4.91 10.53
CA LEU A 174 7.19 4.40 11.86
C LEU A 174 8.18 3.28 12.26
N LEU A 175 8.52 2.38 11.33
CA LEU A 175 9.54 1.35 11.56
C LEU A 175 10.92 1.95 11.85
N GLU A 176 11.33 2.98 11.10
CA GLU A 176 12.59 3.70 11.38
C GLU A 176 12.57 4.36 12.76
N GLN A 177 11.43 4.96 13.15
CA GLN A 177 11.29 5.56 14.47
C GLN A 177 11.32 4.53 15.59
N GLU A 178 10.67 3.36 15.42
CA GLU A 178 10.74 2.25 16.39
C GLU A 178 12.17 1.76 16.57
N GLN A 179 12.92 1.58 15.47
CA GLN A 179 14.32 1.21 15.53
C GLN A 179 15.14 2.26 16.29
N GLY A 180 14.93 3.56 16.00
CA GLY A 180 15.59 4.65 16.70
C GLY A 180 15.24 4.74 18.20
N ILE A 181 14.04 4.33 18.61
CA ILE A 181 13.67 4.19 20.03
C ILE A 181 14.42 3.01 20.66
N GLY A 182 14.54 1.89 19.95
CA GLY A 182 15.33 0.72 20.38
C GLY A 182 16.78 1.10 20.67
N ASP A 183 17.43 1.80 19.75
CA ASP A 183 18.82 2.25 19.89
C ASP A 183 19.01 3.20 21.08
N LYS A 184 18.08 4.16 21.26
CA LYS A 184 18.10 5.08 22.40
C LYS A 184 17.91 4.35 23.74
N ARG A 185 17.06 3.32 23.79
CA ARG A 185 16.88 2.50 24.98
C ARG A 185 18.15 1.72 25.33
N LEU A 186 18.82 1.16 24.33
CA LEU A 186 20.09 0.47 24.53
C LEU A 186 21.16 1.42 25.08
N ALA A 187 21.33 2.59 24.45
CA ALA A 187 22.27 3.61 24.91
C ALA A 187 21.96 4.09 26.34
N ALA A 188 20.68 4.27 26.68
CA ALA A 188 20.27 4.62 28.03
C ALA A 188 20.60 3.52 29.05
N ALA A 189 20.40 2.25 28.70
CA ALA A 189 20.75 1.11 29.56
C ALA A 189 22.26 1.02 29.80
N GLU A 190 23.08 1.23 28.77
CA GLU A 190 24.54 1.28 28.92
C GLU A 190 25.00 2.41 29.85
N MET A 191 24.41 3.60 29.71
CA MET A 191 24.71 4.73 30.59
C MET A 191 24.30 4.44 32.04
N TRP A 192 23.14 3.81 32.25
CA TRP A 192 22.71 3.39 33.58
C TRP A 192 23.68 2.38 34.21
N GLY A 193 24.17 1.42 33.42
CA GLY A 193 25.19 0.48 33.85
C GLY A 193 26.49 1.17 34.28
N LYS A 194 26.98 2.14 33.50
CA LYS A 194 28.16 2.94 33.86
C LYS A 194 27.94 3.73 35.15
N VAL A 195 26.77 4.34 35.33
CA VAL A 195 26.43 5.08 36.55
C VAL A 195 26.48 4.17 37.78
N ASN A 196 25.91 2.96 37.70
CA ASN A 196 25.97 2.00 38.81
C ASN A 196 27.40 1.62 39.16
N ILE A 197 28.23 1.30 38.16
CA ILE A 197 29.65 0.96 38.38
C ILE A 197 30.38 2.13 39.04
N TYR A 198 30.14 3.37 38.60
CA TYR A 198 30.75 4.53 39.22
C TYR A 198 30.28 4.75 40.66
N GLN A 199 29.01 4.49 40.97
CA GLN A 199 28.50 4.57 42.35
C GLN A 199 29.17 3.52 43.25
N GLU A 200 29.31 2.28 42.79
CA GLU A 200 30.00 1.22 43.53
C GLU A 200 31.47 1.56 43.78
N LEU A 201 32.18 2.06 42.76
CA LEU A 201 33.58 2.45 42.88
C LEU A 201 33.76 3.65 43.83
N LEU A 202 32.85 4.63 43.78
CA LEU A 202 32.87 5.78 44.67
C LEU A 202 32.67 5.34 46.12
N GLN A 203 31.72 4.45 46.38
CA GLN A 203 31.46 3.90 47.71
C GLN A 203 32.70 3.17 48.24
N SER A 204 33.29 2.27 47.44
CA SER A 204 34.51 1.57 47.83
C SER A 204 35.68 2.53 48.11
N THR A 205 35.84 3.57 47.30
CA THR A 205 36.87 4.59 47.52
C THR A 205 36.62 5.35 48.82
N GLN A 206 35.36 5.68 49.11
CA GLN A 206 34.98 6.37 50.33
C GLN A 206 35.21 5.51 51.58
N ASP A 207 34.92 4.21 51.50
CA ASP A 207 35.19 3.26 52.58
C ASP A 207 36.70 3.12 52.85
N ILE A 208 37.53 3.08 51.79
CA ILE A 208 39.00 3.08 51.91
C ILE A 208 39.49 4.37 52.57
N LEU A 209 38.93 5.53 52.17
CA LEU A 209 39.32 6.84 52.68
C LEU A 209 38.95 7.00 54.16
N ASN A 210 37.78 6.50 54.56
CA ASN A 210 37.37 6.41 55.96
C ASN A 210 38.32 5.51 56.76
N GLY A 211 38.64 4.31 56.26
CA GLY A 211 39.59 3.42 56.94
C GLY A 211 41.01 3.99 57.07
N LEU A 212 41.47 4.78 56.09
CA LEU A 212 42.73 5.53 56.18
C LEU A 212 42.66 6.62 57.25
N ARG A 213 41.54 7.33 57.34
CA ARG A 213 41.32 8.36 58.36
C ARG A 213 41.34 7.77 59.77
N ASP A 214 40.66 6.65 59.97
CA ASP A 214 40.62 5.95 61.25
C ASP A 214 42.02 5.49 61.67
N LYS A 215 42.78 4.90 60.75
CA LYS A 215 44.19 4.52 61.00
C LYS A 215 45.08 5.71 61.35
N CYS A 216 44.91 6.86 60.69
CA CYS A 216 45.65 8.07 61.05
C CYS A 216 45.29 8.54 62.47
N SER A 217 44.01 8.49 62.85
CA SER A 217 43.57 8.83 64.21
C SER A 217 44.15 7.88 65.26
N GLU A 218 44.19 6.58 64.98
CA GLU A 218 44.84 5.59 65.86
C GLU A 218 46.35 5.87 66.02
N MET A 219 47.03 6.23 64.93
CA MET A 219 48.45 6.60 64.98
C MET A 219 48.69 7.89 65.77
N GLU A 220 47.82 8.89 65.64
CA GLU A 220 47.87 10.12 66.45
C GLU A 220 47.70 9.81 67.95
N GLU A 221 46.78 8.90 68.30
CA GLU A 221 46.57 8.48 69.69
C GLU A 221 47.78 7.71 70.24
N LEU A 222 48.33 6.76 69.47
CA LEU A 222 49.54 6.01 69.84
C LEU A 222 50.76 6.95 70.01
N ALA A 223 50.90 7.95 69.13
CA ALA A 223 51.96 8.94 69.24
C ALA A 223 51.81 9.78 70.51
N ALA A 224 50.59 10.20 70.85
CA ALA A 224 50.30 10.93 72.08
C ALA A 224 50.61 10.08 73.33
N GLN A 225 50.18 8.81 73.36
CA GLN A 225 50.50 7.89 74.45
C GLN A 225 52.00 7.65 74.60
N SER A 226 52.73 7.47 73.48
CA SER A 226 54.19 7.33 73.51
C SER A 226 54.87 8.58 74.06
N GLN A 227 54.37 9.78 73.73
CA GLN A 227 54.89 11.04 74.27
C GLN A 227 54.72 11.09 75.79
N THR A 228 53.56 10.65 76.30
CA THR A 228 53.29 10.55 77.75
C THR A 228 54.23 9.55 78.42
N VAL A 229 54.39 8.34 77.87
CA VAL A 229 55.32 7.33 78.42
C VAL A 229 56.75 7.85 78.45
N VAL A 230 57.20 8.53 77.40
CA VAL A 230 58.55 9.14 77.35
C VAL A 230 58.71 10.22 78.42
N GLN A 231 57.68 11.04 78.66
CA GLN A 231 57.70 12.05 79.73
C GLN A 231 57.77 11.40 81.12
N GLU A 232 56.95 10.38 81.38
CA GLU A 232 56.98 9.62 82.64
C GLU A 232 58.34 8.96 82.87
N GLN A 233 58.91 8.33 81.84
CA GLN A 233 60.25 7.73 81.92
C GLN A 233 61.33 8.76 82.20
N SER A 234 61.30 9.91 81.53
CA SER A 234 62.23 11.01 81.77
C SER A 234 62.15 11.51 83.20
N GLN A 235 60.94 11.63 83.74
CA GLN A 235 60.73 12.00 85.13
C GLN A 235 61.28 10.95 86.10
N SER A 236 60.99 9.66 85.88
CA SER A 236 61.56 8.58 86.69
C SER A 236 63.09 8.53 86.63
N VAL A 237 63.69 8.79 85.46
CA VAL A 237 65.16 8.89 85.32
C VAL A 237 65.71 10.07 86.11
N MET A 238 65.07 11.24 86.06
CA MET A 238 65.46 12.39 86.88
C MET A 238 65.32 12.11 88.37
N GLU A 239 64.26 11.44 88.80
CA GLU A 239 64.05 11.01 90.19
C GLU A 239 65.14 10.03 90.64
N LEU A 240 65.48 9.03 89.82
CA LEU A 240 66.58 8.10 90.09
C LEU A 240 67.94 8.80 90.13
N GLN A 241 68.20 9.74 89.21
CA GLN A 241 69.42 10.55 89.22
C GLN A 241 69.50 11.41 90.48
N ASN A 242 68.39 12.02 90.91
CA ASN A 242 68.33 12.77 92.17
C ASN A 242 68.51 11.85 93.39
N ALA A 243 67.95 10.65 93.39
CA ALA A 243 68.17 9.65 94.44
C ALA A 243 69.63 9.18 94.51
N ILE A 244 70.27 8.94 93.37
CA ILE A 244 71.70 8.62 93.29
C ILE A 244 72.55 9.81 93.75
N ASN A 245 72.21 11.04 93.34
CA ASN A 245 72.92 12.25 93.75
C ASN A 245 72.75 12.54 95.23
N THR A 246 71.58 12.28 95.82
CA THR A 246 71.36 12.40 97.26
C THR A 246 72.11 11.30 98.02
N LEU A 247 72.10 10.05 97.55
CA LEU A 247 72.89 8.96 98.15
C LEU A 247 74.41 9.17 98.04
N THR A 248 74.90 9.76 96.95
CA THR A 248 76.32 10.10 96.79
C THR A 248 76.70 11.40 97.50
N ALA A 249 75.78 12.36 97.65
CA ALA A 249 75.96 13.55 98.47
C ALA A 249 75.89 13.25 99.98
N ASP A 250 75.11 12.27 100.43
CA ASP A 250 75.09 11.78 101.82
C ASP A 250 76.31 10.92 102.16
N ALA A 251 77.00 10.37 101.16
CA ALA A 251 78.31 9.76 101.33
C ALA A 251 79.45 10.79 101.48
N ALA A 252 79.19 12.08 101.23
CA ALA A 252 80.20 13.13 101.17
C ALA A 252 80.39 14.04 102.42
N PRO A 253 79.57 14.03 103.51
CA PRO A 253 79.90 14.80 104.71
C PRO A 253 80.41 13.94 105.88
N GLN A 254 80.82 12.68 105.67
CA GLN A 254 81.39 11.83 106.74
C GLN A 254 82.90 11.51 106.60
N LEU A 255 83.63 12.08 105.63
CA LEU A 255 85.09 11.89 105.49
C LEU A 255 85.91 13.19 105.61
N ALA A 256 85.45 14.14 106.41
CA ALA A 256 86.27 15.28 106.87
C ALA A 256 86.18 15.51 108.39
N ALA A 257 85.98 14.44 109.16
CA ALA A 257 86.17 14.41 110.61
C ALA A 257 86.73 13.04 111.02
N SER A 258 88.00 12.80 110.70
CA SER A 258 88.95 11.89 111.37
C SER A 258 90.34 12.16 110.82
#